data_AF-A0A6P0I2M6-F1
#
_entry.id   AF-A0A6P0I2M6-F1
#
_cell.length_a   1.000
_cell.length_b   1.000
_cell.length_c   1.000
_cell.angle_alpha   90.00
_cell.angle_beta   90.00
_cell.angle_gamma   90.00
#
_symmetry.space_group_name_H-M   'P 1'
#
loop_
_entity.id
_entity.type
_entity.pdbx_description
1 polymer ?
#
loop_
_entity_poly.entity_id
_entity_poly.type
_entity_poly.pdbx_seq_one_letter_code
_entity_poly.pdbx_strand_id
1 'polypeptide(L)' 'MKVSRYNIFVPLHQNRILAYNGMSGGLAVWEKEDYQTYQQVVDGKPPDNANALHKLAKGGYLVNDQIDELALLS' A
#
# COMPACT_ATOMS: atom_id res chain seq x y z
N MET A 1 5.69 7.64 -6.03
CA MET A 1 5.15 6.32 -5.65
C MET A 1 3.66 6.36 -5.89
N LYS A 2 3.10 5.26 -6.39
CA LYS A 2 1.68 5.11 -6.70
C LYS A 2 1.12 3.89 -5.98
N VAL A 3 -0.20 3.83 -5.85
CA VAL A 3 -0.87 2.63 -5.33
C VAL A 3 -0.79 1.48 -6.33
N SER A 4 -0.51 0.28 -5.82
CA SER A 4 -0.61 -0.94 -6.63
C SER A 4 -2.06 -1.20 -7.02
N ARG A 5 -2.26 -1.70 -8.26
CA ARG A 5 -3.57 -2.13 -8.77
C ARG A 5 -4.08 -3.42 -8.14
N TYR A 6 -3.21 -4.15 -7.44
CA TYR A 6 -3.50 -5.49 -6.90
C TYR A 6 -3.73 -5.47 -5.37
N ASN A 7 -4.03 -4.30 -4.81
CA ASN A 7 -4.36 -4.16 -3.40
C ASN A 7 -5.79 -4.61 -3.12
N ILE A 8 -5.97 -5.42 -2.08
CA ILE A 8 -7.23 -5.89 -1.55
C ILE A 8 -7.29 -5.48 -0.08
N PHE A 9 -8.40 -4.85 0.32
CA PHE A 9 -8.59 -4.32 1.66
C PHE A 9 -9.83 -4.93 2.31
N VAL A 10 -9.67 -5.41 3.54
CA VAL A 10 -10.78 -5.88 4.38
C VAL A 10 -10.78 -5.05 5.67
N PRO A 11 -11.82 -4.24 5.94
CA PRO A 11 -11.89 -3.47 7.18
C PRO A 11 -12.05 -4.40 8.39
N LEU A 12 -11.38 -4.06 9.48
CA LEU A 12 -11.43 -4.74 10.77
C LEU A 12 -11.98 -3.80 11.85
N HIS A 13 -12.21 -4.34 13.06
CA HIS A 13 -12.54 -3.52 14.21
C HIS A 13 -11.41 -2.54 14.57
N GLN A 14 -11.77 -1.44 15.25
CA GLN A 14 -10.84 -0.41 15.73
C GLN A 14 -10.10 0.34 14.61
N ASN A 15 -10.75 0.55 13.45
CA ASN A 15 -10.20 1.26 12.29
C ASN A 15 -8.91 0.64 11.72
N ARG A 16 -8.74 -0.66 11.88
CA ARG A 16 -7.66 -1.42 11.25
C ARG A 16 -8.10 -2.00 9.93
N ILE A 17 -7.15 -2.29 9.07
CA ILE A 17 -7.40 -2.87 7.74
C ILE A 17 -6.52 -4.10 7.58
N LEU A 18 -7.09 -5.25 7.21
CA LEU A 18 -6.31 -6.33 6.65
C LEU A 18 -6.03 -5.99 5.19
N ALA A 19 -4.77 -5.73 4.86
CA ALA A 19 -4.32 -5.42 3.52
C ALA A 19 -3.59 -6.62 2.92
N TYR A 20 -3.94 -6.96 1.69
CA TYR A 20 -3.28 -7.98 0.89
C TYR A 20 -2.92 -7.41 -0.48
N ASN A 21 -1.73 -7.71 -0.98
CA ASN A 21 -1.33 -7.40 -2.34
C ASN A 21 -1.20 -8.68 -3.16
N GLY A 22 -2.03 -8.82 -4.19
CA GLY A 22 -2.10 -10.03 -5.02
C GLY A 22 -0.88 -10.28 -5.90
N MET A 23 -0.07 -9.24 -6.17
CA MET A 23 1.13 -9.36 -7.00
C MET A 23 2.36 -9.74 -6.17
N SER A 24 2.59 -9.06 -5.04
CA SER A 24 3.75 -9.31 -4.17
C SER A 24 3.52 -10.44 -3.15
N GLY A 25 2.26 -10.82 -2.91
CA GLY A 25 1.88 -11.70 -1.81
C GLY A 25 1.95 -11.05 -0.43
N GLY A 26 2.18 -9.73 -0.34
CA GLY A 26 2.22 -9.01 0.91
C GLY A 26 0.90 -9.11 1.66
N LEU A 27 0.94 -9.53 2.93
CA LEU A 27 -0.21 -9.60 3.82
C LEU A 27 0.15 -8.92 5.15
N ALA A 28 -0.63 -7.91 5.56
CA ALA A 28 -0.39 -7.19 6.80
C ALA A 28 -1.69 -6.59 7.36
N VAL A 29 -1.73 -6.45 8.68
CA VAL A 29 -2.73 -5.59 9.34
C VAL A 29 -2.15 -4.18 9.37
N TRP A 30 -2.89 -3.23 8.82
CA TRP A 30 -2.57 -1.81 8.86
C TRP A 30 -3.25 -1.17 10.04
N GLU A 31 -2.45 -0.43 10.78
CA GLU A 31 -2.93 0.48 11.80
C GLU A 31 -3.24 1.84 11.17
N LYS A 32 -3.74 2.78 11.98
CA LYS A 32 -4.17 4.10 11.53
C LYS A 32 -3.07 4.83 10.76
N GLU A 33 -1.83 4.76 11.23
CA GLU A 33 -0.69 5.46 10.63
C GLU A 33 -0.36 4.93 9.24
N ASP A 34 -0.41 3.61 9.05
CA ASP A 34 -0.17 2.97 7.75
C ASP A 34 -1.24 3.40 6.74
N TYR A 35 -2.51 3.40 7.16
CA TYR A 35 -3.61 3.86 6.31
C TYR A 35 -3.52 5.35 5.99
N GLN A 36 -3.14 6.20 6.95
CA GLN A 36 -2.94 7.63 6.71
C GLN A 36 -1.85 7.88 5.67
N THR A 37 -0.70 7.21 5.78
CA THR A 37 0.37 7.30 4.80
C THR A 37 -0.07 6.81 3.42
N TYR A 38 -0.81 5.69 3.36
CA TYR A 38 -1.39 5.21 2.11
C TYR A 38 -2.33 6.25 1.48
N GLN A 39 -3.22 6.84 2.28
CA GLN A 39 -4.18 7.85 1.81
C GLN A 39 -3.50 9.13 1.33
N GLN A 40 -2.41 9.56 1.97
CA GLN A 40 -1.61 10.68 1.47
C GLN A 40 -1.12 10.41 0.04
N VAL A 41 -0.64 9.20 -0.24
CA VAL A 41 -0.19 8.82 -1.59
C VAL A 41 -1.36 8.77 -2.58
N VAL A 42 -2.52 8.23 -2.17
CA VAL A 42 -3.76 8.25 -2.99
C VAL A 42 -4.16 9.67 -3.36
N ASP A 43 -4.08 10.58 -2.39
CA ASP A 43 -4.45 12.00 -2.54
C ASP A 43 -3.37 12.81 -3.29
N GLY A 44 -2.24 12.22 -3.68
CA GLY A 44 -1.11 12.93 -4.30
C GLY A 44 -0.36 13.87 -3.34
N LYS A 45 -0.49 13.67 -2.03
CA LYS A 45 0.20 14.43 -0.99
C LYS A 45 1.53 13.76 -0.61
N PRO A 46 2.54 14.54 -0.20
CA PRO A 46 3.80 13.97 0.29
C PRO A 46 3.58 13.17 1.59
N PRO A 47 4.05 11.92 1.67
CA PRO A 47 4.04 11.14 2.90
C PRO A 47 4.89 11.78 4.01
N ASP A 48 4.38 11.82 5.24
CA ASP A 48 5.10 12.37 6.41
C ASP A 48 5.68 11.29 7.34
N ASN A 49 5.29 10.02 7.18
CA ASN A 49 5.80 8.90 7.96
C ASN A 49 6.66 7.97 7.09
N ALA A 50 7.98 8.15 7.15
CA ALA A 50 8.94 7.36 6.39
C ALA A 50 8.93 5.85 6.74
N ASN A 51 8.66 5.50 8.00
CA ASN A 51 8.61 4.10 8.42
C ASN A 51 7.38 3.39 7.84
N ALA A 52 6.21 4.03 7.90
CA ALA A 52 5.00 3.51 7.26
C ALA A 52 5.19 3.40 5.74
N LEU A 53 5.74 4.44 5.10
CA LEU A 53 6.05 4.43 3.68
C LEU A 53 6.96 3.24 3.29
N HIS A 54 8.01 2.99 4.06
CA HIS A 54 8.91 1.86 3.82
C HIS A 54 8.20 0.50 3.95
N LYS A 55 7.38 0.31 4.98
CA LYS A 55 6.58 -0.93 5.16
C LYS A 55 5.61 -1.14 3.99
N LEU A 56 4.91 -0.08 3.58
CA LEU A 56 3.95 -0.11 2.48
C LEU A 56 4.63 -0.46 1.15
N ALA A 57 5.80 0.12 0.88
CA ALA A 57 6.62 -0.19 -0.28
C ALA A 57 7.11 -1.64 -0.25
N LYS A 58 7.63 -2.10 0.89
CA LYS A 58 8.12 -3.48 1.07
C LYS A 58 7.02 -4.51 0.87
N GLY A 59 5.80 -4.22 1.31
CA GLY A 59 4.64 -5.08 1.10
C GLY A 59 4.07 -5.04 -0.33
N GLY A 60 4.61 -4.19 -1.22
CA GLY A 60 4.12 -4.03 -2.60
C GLY A 60 2.82 -3.24 -2.70
N TYR A 61 2.33 -2.66 -1.60
CA TYR A 61 1.07 -1.92 -1.60
C TYR A 61 1.20 -0.56 -2.29
N LEU A 62 2.38 0.04 -2.15
CA LEU A 62 2.83 1.19 -2.92
C LEU A 62 4.00 0.75 -3.81
N VAL A 63 3.98 1.15 -5.06
CA VAL A 63 5.00 0.82 -6.06
C VAL A 63 5.61 2.09 -6.65
N ASN A 64 6.78 1.94 -7.28
CA ASN A 64 7.39 3.04 -8.02
C ASN A 64 6.47 3.43 -9.21
N ASP A 65 6.36 4.73 -9.48
CA ASP A 65 5.50 5.26 -10.54
C ASP A 65 5.84 4.69 -11.91
N GLN A 66 7.13 4.38 -12.11
CA GLN A 66 7.70 3.83 -13.33
C GLN A 66 7.41 2.33 -13.54
N ILE A 67 6.92 1.61 -12.52
CA ILE A 67 6.63 0.18 -12.64
C ILE A 67 5.31 0.01 -13.40
N ASP A 68 5.36 -0.68 -14.54
CA ASP A 68 4.16 -1.21 -15.21
C ASP A 68 3.85 -2.61 -14.67
N GLU A 69 2.92 -2.68 -13.72
CA GLU A 69 2.56 -3.95 -13.08
C GLU A 69 1.87 -4.93 -14.04
N LEU A 70 1.28 -4.47 -15.16
CA LEU A 70 0.66 -5.37 -16.14
C LEU A 70 1.71 -6.06 -17.00
N ALA A 71 2.79 -5.35 -17.35
CA ALA A 71 3.91 -5.89 -18.12
C ALA A 71 4.68 -7.00 -17.36
N LEU A 72 4.51 -7.11 -16.03
CA LEU A 72 5.17 -8.10 -15.19
C LEU A 72 4.44 -9.45 -15.11
N LEU A 73 3.24 -9.58 -15.68
CA LEU A 73 2.44 -10.82 -15.66
C LEU A 73 2.74 -11.77 -16.84
N SER A 74 3.81 -11.50 -17.60
CA SER A 74 4.22 -12.22 -18.81
C SER A 74 4.77 -13.61 -18.55
#